data_AF-A0A1Y1NCZ3-F1
#
_entry.id   AF-A0A1Y1NCZ3-F1
#
_cell.length_a   1.000
_cell.length_b   1.000
_cell.length_c   1.000
_cell.angle_alpha   90.00
_cell.angle_beta   90.00
_cell.angle_gamma   90.00
#
_symmetry.space_group_name_H-M   'P 1'
#
loop_
_entity.id
_entity.type
_entity.pdbx_description
1 polymer ?
#
loop_
_entity_poly.entity_id
_entity_poly.type
_entity_poly.pdbx_seq_one_letter_code
_entity_poly.pdbx_strand_id
1 'polypeptide(L)'
;PRTCEDLFERIDAAHNENSNIAYNVRVSYFEVYNEHVRDLLVPVNPNAPPHYLKIRESPTEGPYVKDLTEVPVRNINEILRYMKNGDQSRTTASTKMNDTSSRSHAVFTIMLKQIHHDMETDETTERSSRIRLVDLAGSERAKSTEATGARLREG
;
A
#
# COMPACT_ATOMS: atom_id res chain seq x y z
N PRO A 1 1.10 -14.94 -0.23
CA PRO A 1 0.72 -14.84 1.20
C PRO A 1 -0.66 -15.48 1.34
N ARG A 2 -0.87 -16.37 2.32
CA ARG A 2 -2.11 -17.16 2.44
C ARG A 2 -3.38 -16.29 2.42
N THR A 3 -3.37 -15.15 3.12
CA THR A 3 -4.51 -14.20 3.15
C THR A 3 -4.93 -13.67 1.77
N CYS A 4 -3.98 -13.50 0.85
CA CYS A 4 -4.28 -12.98 -0.49
C CYS A 4 -4.73 -14.10 -1.44
N GLU A 5 -4.30 -15.35 -1.22
CA GLU A 5 -4.80 -16.52 -1.95
C GLU A 5 -6.26 -16.77 -1.57
N ASP A 6 -6.55 -16.85 -0.27
CA ASP A 6 -7.90 -17.01 0.27
C ASP A 6 -8.87 -15.92 -0.23
N LEU A 7 -8.37 -14.69 -0.43
CA LEU A 7 -9.18 -13.58 -0.93
C LEU A 7 -9.71 -13.86 -2.34
N PHE A 8 -8.83 -14.24 -3.27
CA PHE A 8 -9.22 -14.49 -4.65
C PHE A 8 -10.03 -15.77 -4.79
N GLU A 9 -9.70 -16.82 -4.03
CA GLU A 9 -10.52 -18.05 -4.00
C GLU A 9 -11.96 -17.77 -3.56
N ARG A 10 -12.16 -16.90 -2.56
CA ARG A 10 -13.50 -16.50 -2.10
C ARG A 10 -14.22 -15.61 -3.12
N ILE A 11 -13.50 -14.73 -3.81
CA ILE A 11 -14.09 -13.91 -4.87
C ILE A 11 -14.57 -14.80 -6.02
N ASP A 12 -13.75 -15.76 -6.45
CA ASP A 12 -14.09 -16.68 -7.53
C ASP A 12 -15.28 -17.58 -7.14
N ALA A 13 -15.28 -18.12 -5.91
CA ALA A 13 -16.41 -18.89 -5.41
C ALA A 13 -17.71 -18.08 -5.37
N ALA A 14 -17.67 -16.85 -4.82
CA ALA A 14 -18.85 -15.99 -4.71
C ALA A 14 -19.37 -15.52 -6.09
N HIS A 15 -18.47 -15.29 -7.05
CA HIS A 15 -18.87 -14.92 -8.41
C HIS A 15 -19.61 -16.06 -9.12
N ASN A 16 -19.22 -17.32 -8.88
CA ASN A 16 -19.92 -18.49 -9.41
C ASN A 16 -21.31 -18.69 -8.78
N GLU A 17 -21.52 -18.21 -7.56
CA GLU A 17 -22.81 -18.28 -6.86
C GLU A 17 -23.78 -17.17 -7.30
N ASN A 18 -23.29 -15.95 -7.55
CA ASN A 18 -24.13 -14.82 -7.95
C ASN A 18 -23.41 -13.90 -8.95
N SER A 19 -23.84 -13.97 -10.22
CA SER A 19 -23.29 -13.17 -11.31
C SER A 19 -23.69 -11.68 -11.27
N ASN A 20 -24.65 -11.29 -10.43
CA ASN A 20 -25.04 -9.89 -10.22
C ASN A 20 -24.07 -9.14 -9.28
N ILE A 21 -23.05 -9.83 -8.77
CA ILE A 21 -22.02 -9.24 -7.91
C ILE A 21 -20.71 -9.13 -8.70
N ALA A 22 -20.24 -7.89 -8.84
CA ALA A 22 -18.93 -7.56 -9.39
C ALA A 22 -17.93 -7.25 -8.26
N TYR A 23 -16.70 -7.71 -8.43
CA TYR A 23 -15.60 -7.45 -7.51
C TYR A 23 -14.50 -6.65 -8.20
N ASN A 24 -13.98 -5.63 -7.51
CA ASN A 24 -12.84 -4.85 -7.95
C ASN A 24 -11.78 -4.84 -6.84
N VAL A 25 -10.61 -5.40 -7.14
CA VAL A 25 -9.47 -5.39 -6.21
C VAL A 25 -8.43 -4.41 -6.73
N ARG A 26 -8.00 -3.50 -5.86
CA ARG A 26 -6.91 -2.56 -6.13
C ARG A 26 -5.85 -2.67 -5.05
N VAL A 27 -4.62 -2.31 -5.38
CA VAL A 27 -3.53 -2.20 -4.42
C VAL A 27 -2.89 -0.82 -4.48
N SER A 28 -2.41 -0.35 -3.34
CA SER A 28 -1.54 0.81 -3.23
C SER A 28 -0.38 0.49 -2.29
N TYR A 29 0.77 1.13 -2.51
CA TYR A 29 1.94 0.91 -1.68
C TYR A 29 2.72 2.21 -1.52
N PHE A 30 2.92 2.63 -0.27
CA PHE A 30 3.75 3.78 0.05
C PHE A 30 4.66 3.49 1.21
N GLU A 31 5.72 4.28 1.33
CA GLU A 31 6.53 4.38 2.53
C GLU A 31 6.50 5.77 3.12
N VAL A 32 6.74 5.84 4.43
CA VAL A 32 7.08 7.05 5.16
C VAL A 32 8.54 6.94 5.55
N TYR A 33 9.34 7.87 5.03
CA TYR A 33 10.76 7.96 5.34
C TYR A 33 11.12 9.42 5.63
N ASN A 34 11.71 9.67 6.80
CA ASN A 34 12.08 11.02 7.26
C ASN A 34 10.92 12.02 7.10
N GLU A 35 9.72 11.66 7.58
CA GLU A 35 8.48 12.45 7.47
C GLU A 35 7.97 12.74 6.04
N HIS A 36 8.56 12.11 5.02
CA HIS A 36 8.12 12.23 3.64
C HIS A 36 7.44 10.96 3.16
N VAL A 37 6.30 11.12 2.48
CA VAL A 37 5.56 10.02 1.88
C VAL A 37 6.00 9.81 0.44
N ARG A 38 6.39 8.58 0.08
CA ARG A 38 6.73 8.20 -1.29
C ARG A 38 5.84 7.09 -1.80
N ASP A 39 5.41 7.21 -3.04
CA ASP A 39 4.73 6.13 -3.76
C ASP A 39 5.75 5.07 -4.18
N LEU A 40 5.52 3.82 -3.76
CA LEU A 40 6.39 2.69 -4.09
C LEU A 40 5.99 1.96 -5.38
N LEU A 41 4.83 2.31 -5.97
CA LEU A 41 4.36 1.73 -7.24
C LEU A 41 4.78 2.57 -8.45
N VAL A 42 5.32 3.78 -8.22
CA VAL A 42 5.82 4.67 -9.27
C VAL A 42 7.33 4.52 -9.42
N PRO A 43 7.85 4.33 -10.65
CA PRO A 43 9.30 4.29 -10.88
C PRO A 43 9.98 5.59 -10.46
N VAL A 44 11.08 5.46 -9.71
CA VAL A 44 11.92 6.61 -9.38
C VAL A 44 12.75 7.00 -10.60
N ASN A 45 12.64 8.25 -11.04
CA ASN A 45 13.53 8.81 -12.05
C ASN A 45 14.78 9.40 -11.36
N PRO A 46 15.99 8.84 -11.56
CA PRO A 46 17.20 9.31 -10.88
C PRO A 46 17.63 10.74 -11.25
N ASN A 47 17.14 11.25 -12.39
CA ASN A 47 17.48 12.57 -12.91
C ASN A 47 16.44 13.65 -12.54
N ALA A 48 15.37 13.27 -11.83
CA ALA A 48 14.33 14.18 -11.38
C ALA A 48 14.43 14.40 -9.86
N PRO A 49 13.98 15.56 -9.34
CA PRO A 49 13.85 15.77 -7.90
C PRO A 49 12.86 14.74 -7.30
N PRO A 50 13.05 14.35 -6.03
CA PRO A 50 12.15 13.43 -5.36
C PRO A 50 10.73 14.01 -5.31
N HIS A 51 9.74 13.17 -5.64
CA HIS A 51 8.33 13.51 -5.54
C HIS A 51 7.76 12.94 -4.24
N TYR A 52 7.26 13.83 -3.38
CA TYR A 52 6.64 13.46 -2.11
C TYR A 52 5.15 13.72 -2.14
N LEU A 53 4.39 12.71 -1.74
CA LEU A 53 2.94 12.79 -1.64
C LEU A 53 2.54 13.53 -0.36
N LYS A 54 1.34 14.13 -0.38
CA LYS A 54 0.83 14.90 0.75
C LYS A 54 -0.28 14.14 1.47
N ILE A 55 -0.23 14.13 2.79
CA ILE A 55 -1.34 13.64 3.62
C ILE A 55 -2.44 14.72 3.64
N ARG A 56 -3.68 14.27 3.56
CA ARG A 56 -4.91 15.07 3.58
C ARG A 56 -5.92 14.41 4.51
N GLU A 57 -6.97 15.14 4.87
CA GLU A 57 -8.04 14.63 5.71
C GLU A 57 -9.34 14.61 4.90
N SER A 58 -10.05 13.49 4.97
CA SER A 58 -11.39 13.31 4.42
C SER A 58 -12.40 13.28 5.57
N PRO A 59 -13.54 14.00 5.49
CA PRO A 59 -14.59 13.93 6.50
C PRO A 59 -15.15 12.52 6.75
N THR A 60 -15.08 11.65 5.75
CA THR A 60 -15.66 10.29 5.80
C THR A 60 -14.61 9.20 6.01
N GLU A 61 -13.39 9.39 5.48
CA GLU A 61 -12.35 8.35 5.48
C GLU A 61 -11.19 8.64 6.45
N GLY A 62 -11.16 9.83 7.06
CA GLY A 62 -10.07 10.30 7.88
C GLY A 62 -8.82 10.64 7.06
N PRO A 63 -7.61 10.56 7.64
CA PRO A 63 -6.36 10.85 6.95
C PRO A 63 -6.10 9.90 5.76
N TYR A 64 -5.76 10.47 4.60
CA TYR A 64 -5.39 9.73 3.39
C TYR A 64 -4.19 10.37 2.68
N VAL A 65 -3.49 9.57 1.86
CA VAL A 65 -2.39 10.04 1.03
C VAL A 65 -2.95 10.52 -0.30
N LYS A 66 -2.86 11.82 -0.57
CA LYS A 66 -3.33 12.40 -1.83
C LYS A 66 -2.41 11.98 -2.97
N ASP A 67 -3.03 11.67 -4.12
CA ASP A 67 -2.35 11.30 -5.37
C ASP A 67 -1.56 9.98 -5.29
N LEU A 68 -1.85 9.15 -4.28
CA LEU A 68 -1.30 7.80 -4.16
C LEU A 68 -1.81 6.90 -5.29
N THR A 69 -0.90 6.21 -5.96
CA THR A 69 -1.24 5.30 -7.05
C THR A 69 -2.02 4.09 -6.53
N GLU A 70 -3.20 3.86 -7.11
CA GLU A 70 -3.99 2.65 -6.90
C GLU A 70 -4.07 1.84 -8.19
N VAL A 71 -3.56 0.61 -8.17
CA VAL A 71 -3.49 -0.24 -9.36
C VAL A 71 -4.47 -1.40 -9.24
N PRO A 72 -5.31 -1.66 -10.26
CA PRO A 72 -6.18 -2.83 -10.24
C PRO A 72 -5.34 -4.12 -10.32
N VAL A 73 -5.77 -5.14 -9.58
CA VAL A 73 -5.16 -6.48 -9.60
C VAL A 73 -6.21 -7.55 -9.83
N ARG A 74 -5.85 -8.61 -10.57
CA ARG A 74 -6.77 -9.69 -10.95
C ARG A 74 -6.48 -11.03 -10.29
N ASN A 75 -5.31 -11.17 -9.67
CA ASN A 75 -4.90 -12.41 -9.04
C ASN A 75 -3.77 -12.16 -8.03
N ILE A 76 -3.45 -13.20 -7.26
CA ILE A 76 -2.37 -13.20 -6.28
C ILE A 76 -1.00 -12.83 -6.87
N ASN A 77 -0.71 -13.29 -8.10
CA ASN A 77 0.60 -13.07 -8.72
C ASN A 77 0.83 -11.58 -9.02
N GLU A 78 -0.21 -10.85 -9.40
CA GLU A 78 -0.15 -9.40 -9.58
C GLU A 78 0.10 -8.68 -8.26
N ILE A 79 -0.59 -9.06 -7.17
CA ILE A 79 -0.32 -8.51 -5.82
C ILE A 79 1.15 -8.73 -5.43
N LEU A 80 1.63 -9.96 -5.56
CA LEU A 80 3.01 -10.33 -5.24
C LEU A 80 4.03 -9.55 -6.07
N ARG A 81 3.73 -9.33 -7.36
CA ARG A 81 4.57 -8.53 -8.25
C ARG A 81 4.65 -7.07 -7.79
N TYR A 82 3.53 -6.44 -7.46
CA TYR A 82 3.53 -5.05 -6.98
C TYR A 82 4.24 -4.90 -5.64
N MET A 83 4.04 -5.85 -4.73
CA MET A 83 4.76 -5.90 -3.44
C MET A 83 6.28 -5.99 -3.66
N LYS A 84 6.74 -6.97 -4.46
CA LYS A 84 8.17 -7.14 -4.78
C LYS A 84 8.79 -5.92 -5.47
N ASN A 85 8.07 -5.31 -6.41
CA ASN A 85 8.54 -4.12 -7.10
C ASN A 85 8.66 -2.92 -6.15
N GLY A 86 7.68 -2.74 -5.27
CA GLY A 86 7.73 -1.69 -4.25
C GLY A 86 8.85 -1.90 -3.23
N ASP A 87 9.10 -3.14 -2.81
CA ASP A 87 10.21 -3.47 -1.93
C ASP A 87 11.57 -3.17 -2.60
N GLN A 88 11.71 -3.47 -3.89
CA GLN A 88 12.90 -3.11 -4.66
C GLN A 88 13.07 -1.58 -4.79
N SER A 89 11.97 -0.84 -5.01
CA SER A 89 11.97 0.63 -5.03
C SER A 89 12.46 1.21 -3.70
N ARG A 90 11.94 0.66 -2.59
CA ARG A 90 12.36 0.98 -1.21
C ARG A 90 13.85 0.70 -0.98
N THR A 91 14.35 -0.48 -1.37
CA THR A 91 15.79 -0.81 -1.23
C THR A 91 16.70 0.05 -2.11
N THR A 92 16.33 0.32 -3.36
CA THR A 92 17.17 1.12 -4.27
C THR A 92 17.28 2.58 -3.82
N ALA A 93 16.21 3.17 -3.30
CA ALA A 93 16.25 4.47 -2.63
C ALA A 93 17.21 4.47 -1.43
N SER A 94 17.31 3.34 -0.72
CA SER A 94 18.20 3.13 0.43
C SER A 94 19.68 3.04 0.04
N THR A 95 20.01 2.33 -1.06
CA THR A 95 21.41 2.06 -1.45
C THR A 95 22.23 3.30 -1.88
N LYS A 96 21.59 4.45 -2.14
CA LYS A 96 22.31 5.71 -2.37
C LYS A 96 22.81 6.39 -1.08
N MET A 97 22.34 5.99 0.10
CA MET A 97 22.84 6.45 1.40
C MET A 97 22.20 5.64 2.56
N ASN A 98 22.92 4.64 3.12
CA ASN A 98 22.58 3.88 4.33
C ASN A 98 21.39 2.88 4.29
N ASP A 99 21.50 1.89 5.20
CA ASP A 99 20.53 0.83 5.50
C ASP A 99 19.19 1.41 5.98
N THR A 100 18.36 1.84 5.03
CA THR A 100 17.16 2.65 5.26
C THR A 100 15.90 1.79 5.45
N SER A 101 15.92 0.51 5.07
CA SER A 101 14.76 -0.38 5.25
C SER A 101 14.36 -0.53 6.73
N SER A 102 15.30 -0.41 7.67
CA SER A 102 15.02 -0.41 9.11
C SER A 102 14.40 0.89 9.64
N ARG A 103 14.43 1.98 8.85
CA ARG A 103 14.06 3.35 9.25
C ARG A 103 12.87 3.94 8.51
N SER A 104 12.37 3.23 7.49
CA SER A 104 11.16 3.61 6.77
C SER A 104 9.99 2.73 7.24
N HIS A 105 8.83 3.32 7.46
CA HIS A 105 7.58 2.56 7.60
C HIS A 105 7.00 2.31 6.22
N ALA A 106 6.45 1.13 5.95
CA ALA A 106 5.82 0.82 4.67
C ALA A 106 4.38 0.33 4.89
N VAL A 107 3.47 0.78 4.03
CA VAL A 107 2.04 0.45 4.11
C VAL A 107 1.56 -0.03 2.75
N PHE A 108 1.36 -1.34 2.63
CA PHE A 108 0.73 -1.96 1.47
C PHE A 108 -0.76 -2.12 1.75
N THR A 109 -1.62 -1.52 0.92
CA THR A 109 -3.07 -1.60 1.09
C THR A 109 -3.70 -2.39 -0.04
N ILE A 110 -4.54 -3.37 0.30
CA ILE A 110 -5.44 -4.06 -0.62
C ILE A 110 -6.85 -3.51 -0.40
N MET A 111 -7.46 -2.98 -1.45
CA MET A 111 -8.82 -2.44 -1.45
C MET A 111 -9.72 -3.38 -2.23
N LEU A 112 -10.77 -3.88 -1.59
CA LEU A 112 -11.80 -4.68 -2.23
C LEU A 112 -13.08 -3.86 -2.30
N LYS A 113 -13.62 -3.70 -3.50
CA LYS A 113 -14.97 -3.19 -3.73
C LYS A 113 -15.84 -4.32 -4.25
N GLN A 114 -16.97 -4.53 -3.60
CA GLN A 114 -18.05 -5.40 -4.04
C GLN A 114 -19.20 -4.51 -4.50
N ILE A 115 -19.66 -4.70 -5.72
CA ILE A 115 -20.76 -3.96 -6.34
C ILE A 115 -21.86 -4.98 -6.61
N HIS A 116 -23.01 -4.82 -5.95
CA HIS A 116 -24.18 -5.65 -6.18
C HIS A 116 -25.25 -4.82 -6.86
N HIS A 117 -25.76 -5.29 -8.01
CA HIS A 117 -26.88 -4.69 -8.70
C HIS A 117 -28.12 -5.57 -8.52
N ASP A 118 -29.13 -5.03 -7.87
CA ASP A 118 -30.41 -5.70 -7.66
C ASP A 118 -31.31 -5.45 -8.86
N MET A 119 -31.57 -6.50 -9.64
CA MET A 119 -32.37 -6.42 -10.86
C MET A 119 -33.87 -6.20 -10.59
N GLU A 120 -34.35 -6.50 -9.37
CA GLU A 120 -35.77 -6.32 -9.02
C GLU A 120 -36.08 -4.88 -8.60
N THR A 121 -35.17 -4.25 -7.86
CA THR A 121 -35.33 -2.88 -7.37
C THR A 121 -34.64 -1.82 -8.23
N ASP A 122 -33.81 -2.24 -9.20
CA ASP A 122 -32.90 -1.37 -9.99
C ASP A 122 -31.91 -0.58 -9.11
N GLU A 123 -31.61 -1.09 -7.92
CA GLU A 123 -30.69 -0.45 -6.97
C GLU A 123 -29.28 -1.03 -7.09
N THR A 124 -28.26 -0.18 -6.91
CA THR A 124 -26.85 -0.60 -6.87
C THR A 124 -26.27 -0.32 -5.49
N THR A 125 -25.78 -1.36 -4.82
CA THR A 125 -25.12 -1.25 -3.51
C THR A 125 -23.62 -1.50 -3.66
N GLU A 126 -22.80 -0.60 -3.11
CA GLU A 126 -21.35 -0.77 -3.01
C GLU A 126 -20.93 -1.10 -1.57
N ARG A 127 -20.09 -2.12 -1.41
CA ARG A 127 -19.38 -2.43 -0.15
C ARG A 127 -17.88 -2.35 -0.39
N SER A 128 -17.19 -1.55 0.42
CA SER A 128 -15.74 -1.37 0.33
C SER A 128 -15.06 -1.90 1.59
N SER A 129 -13.95 -2.62 1.43
CA SER A 129 -13.07 -3.03 2.52
C SER A 129 -11.61 -2.75 2.18
N ARG A 130 -10.81 -2.50 3.22
CA ARG A 130 -9.38 -2.17 3.10
C ARG A 130 -8.57 -3.02 4.06
N ILE A 131 -7.64 -3.81 3.52
CA ILE A 131 -6.68 -4.60 4.29
C ILE A 131 -5.34 -3.87 4.19
N ARG A 132 -4.75 -3.51 5.33
CA ARG A 132 -3.46 -2.81 5.39
C ARG A 132 -2.41 -3.73 5.98
N LEU A 133 -1.36 -4.01 5.21
CA LEU A 133 -0.16 -4.71 5.65
C LEU A 133 0.89 -3.64 5.96
N VAL A 134 1.17 -3.48 7.25
CA VAL A 134 2.04 -2.42 7.75
C VAL A 134 3.35 -3.04 8.22
N ASP A 135 4.45 -2.60 7.63
CA ASP A 135 5.81 -2.88 8.10
C ASP A 135 6.33 -1.63 8.82
N LEU A 136 6.53 -1.75 10.13
CA LEU A 136 6.99 -0.63 10.95
C LEU A 136 8.51 -0.69 11.11
N ALA A 137 9.16 0.48 11.04
CA ALA A 137 10.58 0.64 11.31
C ALA A 137 10.98 0.01 12.67
N GLY A 138 12.22 -0.47 12.74
CA GLY A 138 12.76 -1.12 13.94
C GLY A 138 12.82 -0.15 15.12
N SER A 139 12.39 -0.59 16.30
CA SER A 139 12.34 0.23 17.52
C SER A 139 13.68 0.31 18.27
N GLU A 140 14.81 0.32 17.55
CA GLU A 140 16.13 0.25 18.16
C GLU A 140 16.44 1.51 18.97
N ARG A 141 16.69 1.31 20.28
CA ARG A 141 16.95 2.40 21.22
C ARG A 141 18.27 3.08 20.84
N ALA A 142 18.20 4.40 20.60
CA ALA A 142 19.33 5.30 20.32
C ALA A 142 20.50 5.24 21.33
N LYS A 143 20.32 4.62 22.51
CA LYS A 143 21.37 4.40 23.52
C LYS A 143 22.37 3.29 23.18
N SER A 144 22.10 2.44 22.18
CA SER A 144 22.95 1.29 21.84
C SER A 144 23.93 1.55 20.67
N THR A 145 23.84 2.71 20.03
CA THR A 145 24.73 3.09 18.94
C THR A 145 25.46 4.37 19.31
N GLU A 146 26.80 4.37 19.26
CA GLU A 146 27.65 5.57 19.33
C GLU A 146 27.46 6.44 18.07
N ALA A 147 26.23 6.88 17.82
CA ALA A 147 25.84 7.62 16.65
C ALA A 147 25.95 9.13 16.93
N THR A 148 27.12 9.71 16.62
CA THR A 148 27.35 11.16 16.65
C THR A 148 26.64 11.85 15.49
N GLY A 149 25.73 12.78 15.80
CA GLY A 149 25.11 13.74 14.84
C GLY A 149 24.19 13.13 13.77
N ALA A 150 23.21 13.91 13.30
CA ALA A 150 22.16 13.59 12.31
C ALA A 150 21.23 12.38 12.62
N ARG A 151 21.79 11.25 13.06
CA ARG A 151 21.14 9.97 13.43
C ARG A 151 20.19 10.03 14.63
N LEU A 152 20.18 11.12 15.39
CA LEU A 152 19.29 11.32 16.55
C LEU A 152 17.93 11.95 16.20
N ARG A 153 17.76 12.48 14.98
CA ARG A 153 16.52 13.17 14.57
C ARG A 153 15.49 12.27 13.87
N GLU A 154 15.84 11.03 13.57
CA GLU A 154 15.06 10.11 12.72
C GLU A 154 14.33 8.99 13.50
N GLY A 155 14.21 9.13 14.82
CA GLY A 155 13.55 8.15 15.69
C GLY A 155 12.20 8.60 16.22
#